data_AF-A0A2I0VIB8-F1
#
_entry.id   AF-A0A2I0VIB8-F1
#
_cell.length_a   1.000
_cell.length_b   1.000
_cell.length_c   1.000
_cell.angle_alpha   90.00
_cell.angle_beta   90.00
_cell.angle_gamma   90.00
#
_symmetry.space_group_name_H-M   'P 1'
#
loop_
_entity.id
_entity.type
_entity.pdbx_description
1 polymer ?
#
loop_
_entity_poly.entity_id
_entity_poly.type
_entity_poly.pdbx_seq_one_letter_code
_entity_poly.pdbx_strand_id
1 'polypeptide(L)' 'MSLISQFFSEKGKILSRRMNRLTLKQQRLITIAIKQARILSPLPTSPRTKNK' A
#
# COMPACT_ATOMS: atom_id res chain seq x y z
N MET A 1 -14.01 -7.60 -2.31
CA MET A 1 -12.97 -7.01 -3.17
C MET A 1 -12.65 -5.61 -2.67
N SER A 2 -11.53 -5.42 -1.97
CA SER A 2 -11.20 -4.12 -1.36
C SER A 2 -10.55 -3.21 -2.39
N LEU A 3 -11.17 -2.08 -2.73
CA LEU A 3 -10.61 -1.05 -3.61
C LEU A 3 -9.21 -0.58 -3.16
N ILE A 4 -8.88 -0.80 -1.88
CA ILE A 4 -7.65 -0.35 -1.24
C ILE A 4 -6.46 -1.22 -1.69
N SER A 5 -6.68 -2.50 -2.06
CA SER A 5 -5.61 -3.43 -2.49
C SER A 5 -4.97 -3.04 -3.82
N GLN A 6 -5.57 -2.13 -4.59
CA GLN A 6 -4.96 -1.56 -5.79
C GLN A 6 -3.86 -0.53 -5.46
N PHE A 7 -3.82 -0.02 -4.22
CA PHE A 7 -2.90 1.05 -3.81
C PHE A 7 -1.70 0.56 -3.00
N PHE A 8 -1.68 -0.70 -2.59
CA PHE A 8 -0.55 -1.33 -1.90
C PHE A 8 -0.22 -2.68 -2.54
N SER A 9 1.08 -3.00 -2.65
CA SER A 9 1.56 -4.29 -3.13
C SER A 9 1.16 -5.41 -2.18
N GLU A 10 1.12 -6.67 -2.65
CA GLU A 10 0.88 -7.86 -1.80
C GLU A 10 1.78 -7.92 -0.56
N LYS A 11 2.97 -7.32 -0.61
CA LYS A 11 3.91 -7.20 0.53
C LYS A 11 3.60 -6.03 1.47
N GLY A 12 2.44 -5.39 1.31
CA GLY A 12 2.03 -4.19 2.04
C GLY A 12 2.77 -2.92 1.65
N LYS A 13 3.64 -2.92 0.63
CA LYS A 13 4.38 -1.72 0.18
C LYS A 13 3.44 -0.72 -0.49
N ILE A 14 3.51 0.55 -0.08
CA ILE A 14 2.73 1.64 -0.72
C ILE A 14 3.25 1.81 -2.15
N LEU A 15 2.37 1.71 -3.15
CA LEU A 15 2.75 1.89 -4.55
C LEU A 15 3.02 3.36 -4.87
N SER A 16 4.02 3.59 -5.70
CA SER A 16 4.39 4.94 -6.16
C SER A 16 3.31 5.52 -7.08
N ARG A 17 3.19 6.85 -7.09
CA ARG A 17 2.24 7.61 -7.95
C ARG A 17 2.31 7.22 -9.42
N ARG A 18 3.50 6.87 -9.93
CA ARG A 18 3.68 6.48 -11.33
C ARG A 18 2.84 5.27 -11.73
N MET A 19 2.62 4.33 -10.79
CA MET A 19 1.81 3.14 -11.03
C MET A 19 0.31 3.41 -10.97
N ASN A 20 -0.12 4.26 -10.03
CA ASN A 20 -1.55 4.47 -9.77
C ASN A 20 -2.15 5.67 -10.54
N ARG A 21 -1.32 6.46 -11.25
CA ARG A 21 -1.74 7.66 -12.00
C ARG A 21 -2.59 8.64 -11.16
N LEU A 22 -2.31 8.73 -9.87
CA LEU A 22 -3.05 9.55 -8.91
C LEU A 22 -2.55 10.99 -8.86
N THR A 23 -3.48 11.92 -8.61
CA THR A 23 -3.14 13.30 -8.29
C THR A 23 -2.35 13.38 -6.97
N LEU A 24 -1.57 14.46 -6.80
CA LEU A 24 -0.77 14.69 -5.59
C LEU A 24 -1.60 14.66 -4.31
N LYS A 25 -2.78 15.28 -4.34
CA LYS A 25 -3.69 15.37 -3.18
C LYS A 25 -4.22 13.98 -2.80
N GLN A 26 -4.67 13.19 -3.78
CA GLN A 26 -5.18 11.83 -3.56
C GLN A 26 -4.10 10.90 -3.00
N GLN A 27 -2.87 10.94 -3.54
CA GLN A 27 -1.77 10.13 -3.03
C GLN A 27 -1.47 10.46 -1.56
N ARG A 28 -1.51 11.73 -1.17
CA ARG A 28 -1.25 12.15 0.21
C ARG A 28 -2.28 11.56 1.17
N LEU A 29 -3.56 11.62 0.81
CA LEU A 29 -4.65 11.02 1.60
C LEU A 29 -4.50 9.50 1.73
N ILE A 30 -4.23 8.81 0.62
CA ILE A 30 -4.02 7.35 0.61
C ILE A 30 -2.81 6.95 1.45
N THR A 31 -1.72 7.69 1.37
CA THR A 31 -0.51 7.41 2.16
C THR A 31 -0.77 7.56 3.66
N ILE A 32 -1.57 8.56 4.06
CA ILE A 32 -1.98 8.75 5.46
C ILE A 32 -2.86 7.59 5.91
N ALA A 33 -3.89 7.22 5.14
CA ALA A 33 -4.77 6.11 5.46
C ALA A 33 -4.01 4.78 5.60
N ILE A 34 -3.07 4.49 4.70
CA ILE A 34 -2.26 3.26 4.77
C ILE A 34 -1.32 3.29 5.99
N LYS A 35 -0.73 4.45 6.33
CA LYS A 35 0.10 4.58 7.53
C LYS A 35 -0.71 4.34 8.81
N GLN A 36 -1.93 4.87 8.90
CA GLN A 36 -2.84 4.62 10.02
C GLN A 36 -3.24 3.15 10.09
N ALA A 37 -3.62 2.55 8.95
CA ALA A 37 -3.99 1.13 8.88
C ALA A 37 -2.85 0.19 9.32
N ARG A 38 -1.58 0.54 9.05
CA ARG A 38 -0.41 -0.23 9.52
C ARG A 38 -0.17 -0.15 11.02
N ILE A 39 -0.50 0.98 11.65
CA ILE A 39 -0.41 1.13 13.10
C ILE A 39 -1.51 0.30 13.76
N LEU A 40 -2.71 0.33 13.19
CA LEU A 40 -3.87 -0.42 13.70
C LEU A 40 -3.80 -1.92 13.40
N SER A 41 -3.13 -2.31 12.33
CA SER A 41 -2.96 -3.71 11.91
C SER A 41 -1.48 -3.97 11.62
N PRO A 42 -0.70 -4.40 12.63
CA PRO A 42 0.65 -4.90 12.40
C PRO A 42 0.55 -6.25 11.66
N LEU A 43 0.44 -6.20 10.33
CA LEU A 43 0.54 -7.39 9.50
C LEU A 43 1.96 -7.99 9.67
N PRO A 44 2.09 -9.33 9.79
CA PRO A 44 3.40 -9.97 9.77
C PRO A 44 4.03 -9.68 8.41
N THR A 45 5.09 -8.87 8.40
CA THR A 45 5.90 -8.61 7.21
C THR A 45 6.67 -9.87 6.86
N SER A 46 6.03 -10.83 6.21
CA SER A 46 6.68 -12.08 5.80
C SER A 46 7.67 -11.79 4.66
N PRO A 47 8.99 -12.02 4.85
CA PRO A 47 9.93 -11.98 3.75
C PRO A 47 9.84 -13.32 3.01
N ARG A 48 8.81 -13.51 2.17
CA ARG A 48 8.85 -14.59 1.19
C ARG A 48 9.28 -14.02 -0.16
N THR A 49 10.58 -14.05 -0.39
CA THR A 49 11.16 -14.11 -1.73
C THR A 49 10.63 -15.38 -2.38
N LYS A 50 9.58 -15.26 -3.22
CA LYS A 50 9.37 -16.26 -4.25
C LYS A 50 10.27 -15.85 -5.40
N ASN A 51 11.34 -16.63 -5.53
CA ASN A 51 12.30 -16.64 -6.61
C ASN A 51 11.56 -16.64 -7.95
N LYS A 52 12.11 -15.89 -8.91
CA LYS A 52 12.04 -16.24 -10.32
C LYS A 52 13.41 -16.73 -10.71
#